data_AF-A0A7C2S6C0-F1
#
_entry.id   AF-A0A7C2S6C0-F1
#
_cell.length_a   1.000
_cell.length_b   1.000
_cell.length_c   1.000
_cell.angle_alpha   90.00
_cell.angle_beta   90.00
_cell.angle_gamma   90.00
#
_symmetry.space_group_name_H-M   'P 1'
#
loop_
_entity.id
_entity.type
_entity.pdbx_description
1 polymer ?
#
loop_
_entity_poly.entity_id
_entity_poly.type
_entity_poly.pdbx_seq_one_letter_code
_entity_poly.pdbx_strand_id
1 'polypeptide(L)' 'MSRITIHTDKAPQAIGTYSQAVNAHGTVYLSGQIALDPASMQMVQDSIES' A
#
# COMPACT_ATOMS: atom_id res chain seq x y z
N MET A 1 9.07 13.12 -17.99
CA MET A 1 7.84 12.54 -17.41
C MET A 1 8.12 12.26 -15.94
N SER A 2 7.33 12.83 -15.02
CA SER A 2 7.53 12.64 -13.58
C SER A 2 6.77 11.39 -13.11
N ARG A 3 7.52 10.40 -12.61
CA ARG A 3 6.97 9.24 -11.91
C ARG A 3 7.49 9.27 -10.48
N ILE A 4 6.59 9.42 -9.51
CA ILE A 4 6.93 9.52 -8.10
C ILE A 4 6.44 8.25 -7.40
N THR A 5 7.37 7.53 -6.78
CA THR A 5 7.05 6.41 -5.91
C THR A 5 6.53 6.95 -4.58
N ILE A 6 5.39 6.42 -4.11
CA ILE A 6 4.78 6.77 -2.84
C ILE A 6 5.11 5.69 -1.82
N HIS A 7 5.62 6.11 -0.65
CA HIS A 7 5.93 5.26 0.50
C HIS A 7 5.40 5.92 1.78
N THR A 8 4.83 5.11 2.68
CA THR A 8 4.44 5.51 4.03
C THR A 8 4.57 4.33 4.99
N ASP A 9 5.00 4.63 6.22
CA ASP A 9 5.08 3.64 7.30
C ASP A 9 3.71 3.36 7.95
N LYS A 10 2.66 4.06 7.50
CA LYS A 10 1.27 3.86 7.96
C LYS A 10 0.49 2.83 7.14
N ALA A 11 1.09 2.30 6.09
CA ALA A 11 0.49 1.28 5.23
C ALA A 11 1.37 0.02 5.26
N PRO A 12 0.80 -1.16 4.94
CA PRO A 12 1.58 -2.39 4.84
C PRO A 12 2.80 -2.19 3.94
N GLN A 13 3.94 -2.69 4.39
CA GLN A 13 5.17 -2.56 3.62
C GLN A 13 5.04 -3.28 2.28
N ALA A 14 5.63 -2.69 1.24
CA ALA A 14 5.74 -3.36 -0.03
C ALA A 14 6.75 -4.52 0.08
N ILE A 15 6.28 -5.77 0.05
CA ILE A 15 7.13 -6.96 0.14
C ILE A 15 7.56 -7.38 -1.28
N GLY A 16 8.56 -6.71 -1.85
CA GLY A 16 9.17 -7.10 -3.12
C GLY A 16 9.30 -5.94 -4.12
N THR A 17 9.31 -6.25 -5.41
CA THR A 17 9.56 -5.29 -6.50
C THR A 17 8.32 -4.47 -6.88
N TYR A 18 7.57 -3.97 -5.90
CA TYR A 18 6.43 -3.07 -6.11
C TYR A 18 6.47 -1.86 -5.17
N SER A 19 5.68 -0.84 -5.49
CA SER A 19 5.52 0.37 -4.67
C SER A 19 4.10 0.40 -4.12
N GLN A 20 3.89 0.91 -2.90
CA GLN A 20 2.53 1.03 -2.33
C GLN A 20 1.59 1.81 -3.25
N ALA A 21 2.11 2.89 -3.85
CA ALA A 21 1.46 3.58 -4.95
C ALA A 21 2.49 4.31 -5.83
N VAL A 22 2.06 4.73 -7.01
CA VAL A 22 2.85 5.55 -7.94
C VAL A 22 2.00 6.72 -8.41
N ASN A 23 2.52 7.94 -8.28
CA ASN A 23 1.96 9.11 -8.93
C ASN A 23 2.61 9.27 -10.31
N ALA A 24 1.79 9.29 -11.35
CA ALA A 24 2.18 9.62 -12.71
C ALA A 24 1.30 10.75 -13.22
N HIS A 25 1.91 11.94 -13.39
CA HIS A 25 1.25 13.12 -13.95
C HIS A 25 -0.04 13.54 -13.25
N GLY A 26 -0.09 13.43 -11.91
CA GLY A 26 -1.25 13.83 -11.11
C GLY A 26 -2.26 12.70 -10.87
N THR A 27 -2.14 11.58 -11.58
CA THR A 27 -2.92 10.37 -11.31
C THR A 27 -2.15 9.45 -10.37
N VAL A 28 -2.80 9.00 -9.30
CA VAL A 28 -2.23 8.05 -8.34
C VAL A 28 -2.76 6.65 -8.62
N TYR A 29 -1.85 5.73 -8.89
CA TYR A 29 -2.12 4.30 -9.05
C TYR A 29 -1.73 3.58 -7.76
N LEU A 30 -2.70 2.97 -7.08
CA LEU A 30 -2.47 2.21 -5.85
C LEU A 30 -2.28 0.72 -6.16
N SER A 31 -1.38 0.07 -5.44
CA SER A 31 -1.32 -1.39 -5.43
C SER A 31 -2.48 -1.98 -4.64
N GLY A 32 -2.84 -3.23 -4.93
CA GLY A 32 -3.80 -3.97 -4.13
C GLY A 32 -3.36 -4.03 -2.68
N GLN A 33 -4.26 -3.65 -1.76
CA GLN A 33 -3.99 -3.65 -0.33
C GLN A 33 -4.62 -4.89 0.29
N ILE A 34 -3.84 -5.58 1.13
CA ILE A 34 -4.33 -6.62 2.02
C ILE A 34 -4.52 -5.97 3.40
N ALA A 35 -5.56 -6.36 4.14
CA ALA A 35 -5.83 -5.88 5.50
C ALA A 35 -4.78 -6.42 6.49
N LEU A 36 -3.55 -5.95 6.37
CA LEU A 36 -2.46 -6.20 7.29
C LEU A 36 -2.31 -4.98 8.19
N ASP A 37 -2.08 -5.22 9.48
CA ASP A 37 -1.62 -4.17 10.37
C ASP A 37 -0.18 -3.77 9.99
N PRO A 38 0.12 -2.49 9.75
CA PRO A 38 1.42 -2.05 9.23
C PRO A 38 2.58 -2.26 10.22
N ALA A 39 2.31 -2.39 11.53
CA ALA A 39 3.34 -2.58 12.54
C ALA A 39 3.73 -4.06 12.70
N SER A 40 2.73 -4.95 12.72
CA SER A 40 2.92 -6.39 12.92
C SER A 40 3.03 -7.18 11.61
N MET A 41 2.58 -6.59 10.49
CA MET A 41 2.41 -7.26 9.20
C MET A 41 1.53 -8.52 9.27
N GLN A 42 0.65 -8.60 10.28
CA GLN A 42 -0.32 -9.67 10.46
C GLN A 42 -1.69 -9.26 9.93
N MET A 43 -2.45 -10.24 9.44
CA MET A 43 -3.84 -10.03 9.03
C MET A 43 -4.65 -9.55 10.22
N VAL A 44 -5.41 -8.48 10.01
CA VAL A 44 -6.44 -8.08 10.97
C VAL A 44 -7.52 -9.15 10.90
N GLN A 45 -7.68 -9.94 11.97
CA GLN A 45 -8.60 -11.08 12.03
C GLN A 45 -10.05 -10.66 12.35
N ASP A 46 -10.25 -9.38 12.65
CA ASP A 46 -11.53 -8.82 13.05
C ASP A 46 -12.35 -8.50 11.80
N SER A 47 -13.02 -9.54 11.28
CA SER A 47 -14.13 -9.52 10.31
C SER A 47 -13.92 -8.81 8.96
N ILE A 48 -14.57 -9.35 7.92
CA ILE A 48 -14.82 -8.62 6.68
C ILE A 48 -16.13 -7.88 6.90
N GLU A 49 -16.06 -6.57 7.09
CA GLU A 49 -17.25 -5.71 7.15
C GLU A 49 -17.73 -5.43 5.72
N SER A 50 -19.05 -5.48 5.52
CA SER A 50 -19.71 -5.35 4.21
C SER A 50 -20.15 -3.91 3.92
#